data_AF-A0A938L443-F1
#
_entry.id   AF-A0A938L443-F1
#
_cell.length_a   1.000
_cell.length_b   1.000
_cell.length_c   1.000
_cell.angle_alpha   90.00
_cell.angle_beta   90.00
_cell.angle_gamma   90.00
#
_symmetry.space_group_name_H-M   'P 1'
#
loop_
_entity.id
_entity.type
_entity.pdbx_description
1 polymer ?
#
loop_
_entity_poly.entity_id
_entity_poly.type
_entity_poly.pdbx_seq_one_letter_code
_entity_poly.pdbx_strand_id
1 'polypeptide(L)' 'MEFVVDALMKSVPSLSEQSATEIMLKADEEGRAVVIVCPLEQAELYRDRIQTFGLGVSIEPA' A
#
# COMPACT_ATOMS: atom_id res chain seq x y z
N MET A 1 12.09 5.65 4.51
CA MET A 1 11.17 5.97 3.39
C MET A 1 11.22 4.88 2.32
N GLU A 2 12.40 4.48 1.83
CA GLU A 2 12.52 3.40 0.81
C GLU A 2 11.88 2.06 1.21
N PHE A 3 11.98 1.66 2.50
CA PHE A 3 11.36 0.41 2.97
C PHE A 3 9.84 0.33 2.69
N VAL A 4 9.11 1.44 2.84
CA VAL A 4 7.66 1.48 2.60
C VAL A 4 7.39 1.32 1.10
N VAL A 5 8.17 2.00 0.25
CA VAL A 5 8.05 1.90 -1.21
C VAL A 5 8.31 0.45 -1.67
N ASP A 6 9.37 -0.18 -1.16
CA ASP A 6 9.68 -1.58 -1.45
C ASP A 6 8.58 -2.54 -0.99
N ALA A 7 8.06 -2.34 0.22
CA ALA A 7 6.99 -3.17 0.77
C ALA A 7 5.70 -3.05 -0.06
N LEU A 8 5.36 -1.84 -0.52
CA LEU A 8 4.22 -1.61 -1.40
C LEU A 8 4.40 -2.32 -2.76
N MET A 9 5.56 -2.17 -3.41
CA MET A 9 5.84 -2.82 -4.69
C MET A 9 5.86 -4.36 -4.59
N LYS A 10 6.42 -4.91 -3.51
CA LYS A 10 6.44 -6.37 -3.26
C LYS A 10 5.05 -6.93 -2.99
N SER A 11 4.18 -6.16 -2.35
CA SER A 11 2.84 -6.61 -1.98
C SER A 11 1.83 -6.45 -3.13
N VAL A 12 1.94 -5.34 -3.86
CA VAL A 12 1.03 -4.92 -4.93
C VAL A 12 1.84 -4.81 -6.24
N PRO A 13 1.90 -5.89 -7.05
CA PRO A 13 2.77 -5.95 -8.23
C PRO A 13 2.36 -5.00 -9.37
N SER A 14 1.19 -4.36 -9.28
CA SER A 14 0.74 -3.35 -10.23
C SER A 14 1.26 -1.95 -9.93
N LEU A 15 1.90 -1.72 -8.78
CA LEU A 15 2.48 -0.43 -8.43
C LEU A 15 3.84 -0.24 -9.12
N SER A 16 4.02 0.92 -9.72
CA SER A 16 5.35 1.41 -10.11
C SER A 16 6.06 2.02 -8.90
N GLU A 17 7.38 2.14 -8.99
CA GLU A 17 8.19 2.84 -7.98
C GLU A 17 7.71 4.28 -7.76
N GLN A 18 7.33 4.97 -8.83
CA GLN A 18 6.81 6.33 -8.77
C GLN A 18 5.49 6.38 -7.97
N SER A 19 4.51 5.52 -8.30
CA SER A 19 3.24 5.51 -7.58
C SER A 19 3.39 5.08 -6.13
N ALA A 20 4.25 4.10 -5.84
CA ALA A 20 4.54 3.67 -4.47
C ALA A 20 5.22 4.80 -3.65
N THR A 21 6.09 5.59 -4.29
CA THR A 21 6.71 6.77 -3.68
C THR A 21 5.68 7.86 -3.38
N GLU A 22 4.79 8.17 -4.33
CA GLU A 22 3.71 9.14 -4.14
C GLU A 22 2.76 8.73 -2.99
N ILE A 23 2.38 7.46 -2.92
CA ILE A 23 1.55 6.91 -1.83
C ILE A 23 2.26 7.04 -0.48
N MET A 24 3.55 6.70 -0.44
CA MET A 24 4.35 6.78 0.78
C MET A 24 4.48 8.22 1.28
N LEU A 25 4.77 9.17 0.38
CA LEU A 25 4.86 10.60 0.72
C LEU A 25 3.52 11.12 1.23
N LYS A 26 2.43 10.80 0.54
CA LYS A 26 1.09 11.21 0.95
C LYS A 26 0.71 10.64 2.32
N ALA A 27 1.07 9.39 2.61
CA ALA A 27 0.83 8.78 3.91
C ALA A 27 1.64 9.43 5.04
N ASP A 28 2.86 9.90 4.75
CA ASP A 28 3.71 10.63 5.71
C ASP A 28 3.16 12.03 6.00
N GLU A 29 2.68 12.74 4.98
CA GLU A 29 2.16 14.11 5.09
C GLU A 29 0.72 14.17 5.65
N GLU A 30 -0.16 13.28 5.20
CA GLU A 30 -1.60 13.28 5.55
C GLU A 30 -1.95 12.24 6.63
N GLY A 31 -1.00 11.40 7.03
CA GLY A 31 -1.19 10.28 7.97
C GLY A 31 -1.87 9.05 7.37
N ARG A 32 -2.35 9.11 6.12
CA ARG A 32 -2.91 7.97 5.37
C ARG A 32 -2.89 8.23 3.86
N ALA A 33 -2.86 7.16 3.07
CA ALA A 33 -3.00 7.21 1.62
C ALA A 33 -3.75 6.00 1.09
N VAL A 34 -4.42 6.16 -0.05
CA VAL A 34 -5.06 5.04 -0.77
C VAL A 34 -3.99 4.34 -1.61
N VAL A 35 -3.77 3.06 -1.35
CA VAL A 35 -2.78 2.27 -2.09
C VAL A 35 -3.32 1.84 -3.45
N ILE A 36 -4.51 1.24 -3.48
CA ILE A 36 -5.16 0.73 -4.69
C ILE A 36 -6.65 0.50 -4.43
N VAL A 37 -7.49 0.68 -5.47
CA VAL A 37 -8.89 0.26 -5.47
C VAL A 37 -9.00 -1.02 -6.29
N CYS A 38 -9.47 -2.10 -5.68
CA CYS A 38 -9.59 -3.43 -6.29
C CYS A 38 -10.73 -4.24 -5.65
N PRO A 39 -11.13 -5.39 -6.23
CA PRO A 39 -12.09 -6.29 -5.59
C PRO A 39 -11.64 -6.71 -4.19
N LEU A 40 -12.60 -6.96 -3.29
CA LEU A 40 -12.32 -7.26 -1.88
C LEU A 40 -11.28 -8.39 -1.70
N GLU A 41 -11.41 -9.48 -2.45
CA GLU A 41 -10.49 -10.62 -2.37
C GLU A 41 -9.02 -10.24 -2.64
N GLN A 42 -8.78 -9.33 -3.59
CA GLN A 42 -7.42 -8.82 -3.86
C GLN A 42 -6.96 -7.86 -2.77
N ALA A 43 -7.86 -7.01 -2.27
CA ALA A 43 -7.54 -6.08 -1.19
C ALA A 43 -7.11 -6.85 0.08
N GLU A 44 -7.76 -7.97 0.40
CA GLU A 44 -7.39 -8.84 1.52
C GLU A 44 -6.00 -9.46 1.32
N LEU A 45 -5.73 -10.01 0.13
CA LEU A 45 -4.41 -10.56 -0.21
C LEU A 45 -3.30 -9.52 -0.07
N TYR A 46 -3.53 -8.30 -0.56
CA TYR A 46 -2.55 -7.21 -0.48
C TYR A 46 -2.36 -6.73 0.96
N ARG A 47 -3.44 -6.58 1.72
CA ARG A 47 -3.39 -6.22 3.15
C ARG A 47 -2.52 -7.22 3.92
N ASP A 48 -2.76 -8.51 3.76
CA ASP A 48 -2.04 -9.54 4.51
C ASP A 48 -0.54 -9.54 4.15
N ARG A 49 -0.20 -9.32 2.87
CA ARG A 49 1.19 -9.14 2.43
C ARG A 49 1.83 -7.89 3.04
N ILE A 50 1.16 -6.74 2.99
CA ILE A 50 1.66 -5.47 3.54
C ILE A 50 1.89 -5.59 5.04
N GLN A 51 0.99 -6.26 5.77
CA GLN A 51 1.12 -6.50 7.21
C GLN A 51 2.36 -7.33 7.57
N THR A 52 2.84 -8.22 6.69
CA THR A 52 4.08 -8.97 6.94
C THR A 52 5.33 -8.07 7.04
N PHE A 53 5.28 -6.85 6.49
CA PHE A 53 6.33 -5.84 6.60
C PHE A 53 6.17 -4.96 7.85
N GLY A 54 5.19 -5.23 8.71
CA GLY A 54 4.90 -4.44 9.91
C GLY A 54 4.23 -3.09 9.63
N LEU A 55 3.64 -2.93 8.43
CA LEU A 55 2.96 -1.70 8.03
C LEU A 55 1.48 -1.72 8.42
N GLY A 56 0.99 -0.59 8.91
CA GLY A 56 -0.44 -0.37 9.15
C GLY A 56 -1.20 -0.23 7.84
N VAL A 57 -2.20 -1.08 7.62
CA VAL A 57 -3.03 -1.08 6.41
C VAL A 57 -4.45 -1.50 6.77
N SER A 58 -5.43 -0.91 6.09
CA SER A 58 -6.85 -1.21 6.26
C SER A 58 -7.56 -1.25 4.91
N ILE A 59 -8.77 -1.80 4.88
CA ILE A 59 -9.62 -1.91 3.69
C ILE A 59 -10.92 -1.15 3.99
N GLU A 60 -11.32 -0.29 3.08
CA GLU A 60 -12.56 0.50 3.16
C GLU A 60 -13.38 0.28 1.87
N PRO A 61 -14.73 0.22 1.96
CA PRO A 61 -15.59 0.27 0.77
C PRO A 61 -15.38 1.57 0.00
N ALA A 62 -15.35 1.48 -1.34
CA ALA A 62 -15.23 2.64 -2.23
C ALA A 62 -16.54 3.43 -2.36
#